data_AF-A0A2D3TF45-F1
#
_entry.id   AF-A0A2D3TF45-F1
#
_cell.length_a   1.000
_cell.length_b   1.000
_cell.length_c   1.000
_cell.angle_alpha   90.00
_cell.angle_beta   90.00
_cell.angle_gamma   90.00
#
_symmetry.space_group_name_H-M   'P 1'
#
loop_
_entity.id
_entity.type
_entity.pdbx_description
1 polymer ?
#
loop_
_entity_poly.entity_id
_entity_poly.type
_entity_poly.pdbx_seq_one_letter_code
_entity_poly.pdbx_strand_id
1 'polypeptide(L)'
;MSLVIDSVTNGINNSLRKIETRIFSLCGAHLIAMFSNTPVAKEFRKWGLDILDKEVGVPEHQPQSPEVFNGNDLNHLAQLVWEMSHGFRFDHSWRHGIWFALQ
;
A
#
# COMPACT_ATOMS: atom_id res chain seq x y z
N MET A 1 8.49 3.04 -17.77
CA MET A 1 9.16 3.35 -19.06
C MET A 1 8.17 3.08 -20.19
N SER A 2 8.18 3.87 -21.26
CA SER A 2 7.28 3.67 -22.42
C SER A 2 8.03 3.86 -23.73
N LEU A 3 7.68 3.09 -24.74
CA LEU A 3 8.21 3.21 -26.09
C LEU A 3 7.06 3.50 -27.06
N VAL A 4 7.25 4.43 -27.99
CA VAL A 4 6.28 4.71 -29.05
C VAL A 4 6.74 3.97 -30.31
N ILE A 5 5.86 3.13 -30.85
CA ILE A 5 6.08 2.44 -32.12
C ILE A 5 5.09 2.91 -33.16
N ASP A 6 5.49 2.74 -34.41
CA ASP A 6 4.62 2.79 -35.55
C ASP A 6 4.05 1.41 -35.85
N SER A 7 2.75 1.19 -35.60
CA SER A 7 2.08 -0.06 -35.95
C SER A 7 1.35 0.09 -37.29
N VAL A 8 1.37 -0.95 -38.12
CA VAL A 8 0.60 -0.99 -39.37
C VAL A 8 -0.60 -1.88 -39.14
N THR A 9 -1.80 -1.37 -39.35
CA THR A 9 -3.05 -2.12 -39.24
C THR A 9 -3.82 -2.11 -40.55
N ASN A 10 -4.64 -3.14 -40.77
CA ASN A 10 -5.50 -3.22 -41.94
C ASN A 10 -6.68 -2.25 -41.78
N GLY A 11 -6.77 -1.26 -42.67
CA GLY A 11 -7.84 -0.28 -42.69
C GLY A 11 -9.05 -0.73 -43.50
N ILE A 12 -10.05 0.15 -43.55
CA ILE A 12 -11.24 -0.03 -44.39
C ILE A 12 -10.80 -0.11 -45.87
N ASN A 13 -11.33 -1.08 -46.62
CA ASN A 13 -10.97 -1.38 -48.02
C ASN A 13 -9.52 -1.89 -48.23
N ASN A 14 -8.98 -2.67 -47.30
CA ASN A 14 -7.66 -3.31 -47.42
C ASN A 14 -6.48 -2.34 -47.59
N SER A 15 -6.66 -1.08 -47.18
CA SER A 15 -5.59 -0.08 -47.15
C SER A 15 -4.76 -0.23 -45.87
N LEU A 16 -3.43 -0.33 -45.98
CA LEU A 16 -2.56 -0.33 -44.80
C LEU A 16 -2.51 1.08 -44.18
N ARG A 17 -2.79 1.19 -42.88
CA ARG A 17 -2.72 2.45 -42.13
C ARG A 17 -1.67 2.36 -41.04
N LYS A 18 -0.87 3.41 -40.94
CA LYS A 18 0.16 3.57 -39.91
C LYS A 18 -0.44 4.29 -38.70
N ILE A 19 -0.32 3.70 -37.51
CA ILE A 19 -0.84 4.22 -36.25
C ILE A 19 0.27 4.22 -35.21
N GLU A 20 0.51 5.38 -34.62
CA GLU A 20 1.43 5.50 -33.50
C GLU A 20 0.81 4.85 -32.25
N THR A 21 1.47 3.83 -31.71
CA THR A 21 1.02 3.06 -30.55
C THR A 21 2.06 3.13 -29.45
N ARG A 22 1.63 3.43 -28.22
CA ARG A 22 2.52 3.52 -27.05
C ARG A 22 2.48 2.22 -26.25
N ILE A 23 3.65 1.61 -26.09
CA ILE A 23 3.85 0.39 -25.31
C ILE A 23 4.47 0.78 -23.96
N PHE A 24 3.93 0.25 -22.87
CA PHE A 24 4.41 0.51 -21.51
C PHE A 24 5.08 -0.73 -20.92
N SER A 25 6.11 -0.51 -20.10
CA SER A 25 6.61 -1.56 -19.20
C SER A 25 5.55 -1.92 -18.15
N LEU A 26 5.64 -3.11 -17.54
CA LEU A 26 4.65 -3.57 -16.55
C LEU A 26 4.44 -2.56 -15.41
N CYS A 27 5.52 -2.01 -14.85
CA CYS A 27 5.45 -0.94 -13.84
C CYS A 27 4.77 0.34 -14.36
N GLY A 28 5.04 0.74 -15.61
CA GLY A 28 4.37 1.89 -16.23
C GLY A 28 2.89 1.67 -16.50
N ALA A 29 2.52 0.46 -16.95
CA ALA A 29 1.13 0.08 -17.18
C ALA A 29 0.34 0.00 -15.86
N HIS A 30 0.96 -0.51 -14.78
CA HIS A 30 0.37 -0.56 -13.46
C HIS A 30 0.02 0.84 -12.92
N LEU A 31 0.89 1.83 -13.11
CA LEU A 31 0.61 3.22 -12.72
C LEU A 31 -0.60 3.80 -13.48
N ILE A 32 -0.73 3.53 -14.78
CA ILE A 32 -1.89 4.00 -15.57
C ILE A 32 -3.20 3.37 -15.05
N ALA A 33 -3.14 2.08 -14.71
CA ALA A 33 -4.30 1.37 -14.18
C ALA A 33 -4.67 1.81 -12.74
N MET A 34 -3.71 2.26 -11.93
CA MET A 34 -3.97 2.87 -10.62
C MET A 34 -4.82 4.15 -10.74
N PHE A 35 -4.46 5.05 -11.66
CA PHE A 35 -5.13 6.34 -11.82
C PHE A 35 -6.42 6.29 -12.66
N SER A 36 -6.63 5.23 -13.44
CA SER A 36 -7.82 5.08 -14.28
C SER A 36 -8.99 4.44 -13.52
N ASN A 37 -10.17 5.08 -13.51
CA ASN A 37 -11.37 4.54 -12.85
C ASN A 37 -12.32 3.79 -13.82
N THR A 38 -11.76 2.94 -14.69
CA THR A 38 -12.53 2.14 -15.65
C THR A 38 -12.64 0.68 -15.17
N PRO A 39 -13.69 -0.07 -15.58
CA PRO A 39 -13.80 -1.50 -15.24
C PRO A 39 -12.61 -2.30 -15.77
N VAL A 40 -12.14 -1.99 -16.98
CA VAL A 40 -10.95 -2.61 -17.59
C VAL A 40 -9.69 -2.37 -16.75
N ALA A 41 -9.51 -1.16 -16.20
CA ALA A 41 -8.37 -0.88 -15.32
C ALA A 41 -8.43 -1.66 -14.00
N LYS A 42 -9.63 -1.89 -13.45
CA LYS A 42 -9.81 -2.71 -12.24
C LYS A 42 -9.39 -4.16 -12.47
N GLU A 43 -9.83 -4.75 -13.58
CA GLU A 43 -9.45 -6.11 -13.96
C GLU A 43 -7.95 -6.22 -14.22
N PHE A 44 -7.37 -5.23 -14.90
CA PHE A 44 -5.94 -5.18 -15.16
C PHE A 44 -5.10 -5.13 -13.88
N ARG A 45 -5.53 -4.39 -12.85
CA ARG A 45 -4.83 -4.35 -11.55
C ARG A 45 -4.76 -5.72 -10.89
N LYS A 46 -5.86 -6.49 -10.94
CA LYS A 46 -5.90 -7.85 -10.41
C LYS A 46 -5.01 -8.79 -11.24
N TRP A 47 -5.16 -8.75 -12.55
CA TRP A 47 -4.37 -9.56 -13.47
C TRP A 47 -2.86 -9.30 -13.33
N GLY A 48 -2.45 -8.05 -13.11
CA GLY A 48 -1.05 -7.71 -12.87
C GLY A 48 -0.48 -8.35 -11.60
N LEU A 49 -1.26 -8.42 -10.51
CA LEU A 49 -0.88 -9.13 -9.29
C LEU A 49 -0.84 -10.64 -9.53
N ASP A 50 -1.82 -11.20 -10.24
CA ASP A 50 -1.87 -12.63 -10.59
C ASP A 50 -0.64 -13.07 -11.42
N ILE A 51 -0.02 -12.17 -12.18
CA ILE A 51 1.24 -12.43 -12.91
C ILE A 51 2.44 -12.38 -11.98
N LEU A 52 2.52 -11.37 -11.10
CA LEU A 52 3.61 -11.25 -10.15
C LEU A 52 3.66 -12.46 -9.20
N ASP A 53 2.51 -12.96 -8.76
CA ASP A 53 2.41 -14.17 -7.92
C ASP A 53 2.85 -15.45 -8.65
N LYS A 54 2.84 -15.46 -9.98
CA LYS A 54 3.30 -16.60 -10.80
C LYS A 54 4.79 -16.55 -11.08
N GLU A 55 5.32 -15.37 -11.38
CA GLU A 55 6.75 -15.16 -11.68
C GLU A 55 7.61 -15.19 -10.41
N VAL A 56 7.08 -14.67 -9.30
CA VAL A 56 7.66 -14.78 -7.97
C VAL A 56 7.04 -16.01 -7.31
N GLY A 57 7.44 -17.20 -7.79
CA GLY A 57 6.88 -18.47 -7.31
C GLY A 57 6.80 -18.51 -5.79
N VAL A 58 5.64 -18.93 -5.26
CA VAL A 58 5.22 -18.95 -3.84
C VAL A 58 6.00 -17.92 -3.02
N PRO A 59 5.46 -16.71 -2.75
CA PRO A 59 6.07 -15.87 -1.73
C PRO A 59 6.23 -16.76 -0.50
N GLU A 60 7.47 -17.07 -0.14
CA GLU A 60 7.76 -17.55 1.20
C GLU A 60 7.22 -16.42 2.07
N HIS A 61 5.99 -16.59 2.55
CA HIS A 61 5.46 -15.88 3.67
C HIS A 61 6.43 -16.25 4.80
N GLN A 62 7.56 -15.55 4.91
CA GLN A 62 8.35 -15.56 6.12
C GLN A 62 7.41 -14.99 7.18
N PRO A 63 6.89 -15.79 8.13
CA PRO A 63 6.23 -15.23 9.29
C PRO A 63 7.34 -14.83 10.26
N GLN A 64 8.25 -13.95 9.82
CA GLN A 64 9.38 -13.53 10.62
C GLN A 64 9.68 -12.05 10.36
N SER A 65 8.70 -11.18 10.67
CA SER A 65 9.13 -10.21 11.67
C SER A 65 9.44 -11.05 12.90
N PRO A 66 10.68 -11.08 13.45
CA PRO A 66 10.86 -11.63 14.78
C PRO A 66 9.76 -11.00 15.64
N GLU A 67 8.98 -11.77 16.39
CA GLU A 67 8.07 -11.19 17.37
C GLU A 67 8.94 -10.30 18.25
N VAL A 68 8.91 -8.99 17.99
CA VAL A 68 9.96 -8.06 18.47
C VAL A 68 9.89 -7.89 19.98
N PHE A 69 8.84 -8.42 20.61
CA PHE A 69 8.61 -8.30 22.04
C PHE A 69 8.02 -9.59 22.61
N ASN A 70 8.86 -10.35 23.33
CA ASN A 70 8.43 -11.48 24.15
C ASN A 70 7.69 -10.94 25.40
N GLY A 71 6.85 -11.73 26.06
CA GLY A 71 5.97 -11.25 27.16
C GLY A 71 6.72 -10.65 28.36
N ASN A 72 7.99 -11.00 28.51
CA ASN A 72 8.96 -10.42 29.44
C ASN A 72 9.46 -9.02 29.00
N ASP A 73 9.60 -8.77 27.69
CA ASP A 73 9.96 -7.44 27.18
C ASP A 73 8.84 -6.43 27.41
N LEU A 74 7.58 -6.87 27.32
CA LEU A 74 6.42 -6.04 27.64
C LEU A 74 6.38 -5.60 29.11
N ASN A 75 6.80 -6.45 30.04
CA ASN A 75 6.86 -6.10 31.47
C ASN A 75 7.97 -5.09 31.76
N HIS A 76 9.14 -5.22 31.13
CA HIS A 76 10.19 -4.22 31.25
C HIS A 76 9.79 -2.89 30.61
N LEU A 77 9.09 -2.92 29.47
CA LEU A 77 8.52 -1.71 28.88
C LEU A 77 7.46 -1.08 29.79
N ALA A 78 6.57 -1.87 30.38
CA ALA A 78 5.56 -1.37 31.33
C ALA A 78 6.22 -0.76 32.57
N GLN A 79 7.28 -1.38 33.08
CA GLN A 79 8.05 -0.86 34.20
C GLN A 79 8.82 0.41 33.82
N LEU A 80 9.38 0.49 32.61
CA LEU A 80 10.11 1.66 32.12
C LEU A 80 9.14 2.82 31.83
N VAL A 81 7.94 2.55 31.32
CA VAL A 81 6.86 3.54 31.20
C VAL A 81 6.40 4.02 32.58
N TRP A 82 6.26 3.11 33.55
CA TRP A 82 5.94 3.45 34.94
C TRP A 82 7.00 4.35 35.58
N GLU A 83 8.28 4.02 35.41
CA GLU A 83 9.41 4.83 35.86
C GLU A 83 9.45 6.18 35.13
N MET A 84 9.40 6.22 33.79
CA MET A 84 9.39 7.48 33.03
C MET A 84 8.20 8.37 33.41
N SER A 85 7.07 7.77 33.79
CA SER A 85 5.89 8.50 34.23
C SER A 85 5.97 9.03 35.66
N HIS A 86 6.97 8.64 36.48
CA HIS A 86 7.21 9.07 37.86
C HIS A 86 5.92 9.34 38.65
N GLY A 87 4.95 8.42 38.54
CA GLY A 87 3.59 8.62 39.02
C GLY A 87 2.91 9.80 38.33
N PHE A 88 2.22 9.54 37.21
CA PHE A 88 1.15 10.44 36.74
C PHE A 88 0.11 10.54 37.87
N ARG A 89 0.32 11.48 38.79
CA ARG A 89 -0.52 11.82 39.93
C ARG A 89 -1.77 12.52 39.38
N PHE A 90 -2.68 11.72 38.83
CA PHE A 90 -3.97 12.15 38.31
C PHE A 90 -4.96 12.63 39.40
N ASP A 91 -4.56 12.59 40.68
CA ASP A 91 -5.46 12.90 41.80
C ASP A 91 -5.92 14.37 41.84
N HIS A 92 -5.09 15.31 41.36
CA HIS A 92 -5.43 16.75 41.34
C HIS A 92 -5.98 17.27 40.01
N SER A 93 -5.70 16.60 38.89
CA SER A 93 -6.06 17.08 37.54
C SER A 93 -7.53 16.85 37.20
N TRP A 94 -8.13 15.74 37.66
CA TRP A 94 -9.56 15.46 37.41
C TRP A 94 -10.49 16.35 38.22
N ARG A 95 -10.12 16.70 39.45
CA ARG A 95 -10.95 17.56 40.30
C ARG A 95 -11.05 18.98 39.71
N HIS A 96 -9.96 19.56 39.23
CA HIS A 96 -10.00 20.91 38.63
C HIS A 96 -10.72 20.96 37.26
N GLY A 97 -10.58 19.93 36.43
CA GLY A 97 -11.26 19.90 35.12
C GLY A 97 -12.78 19.80 35.22
N ILE A 98 -13.29 19.05 36.20
CA ILE A 98 -14.74 18.89 36.42
C ILE A 98 -15.36 20.17 37.00
N TRP A 99 -14.66 20.88 37.90
CA TRP A 99 -15.14 22.17 38.43
C TRP A 99 -15.24 23.25 37.36
N PHE A 100 -14.36 23.25 36.36
CA PHE A 100 -14.39 24.24 35.26
C PHE A 100 -15.46 23.96 34.20
N ALA A 101 -15.93 22.71 34.10
CA ALA A 101 -16.95 22.30 33.13
C ALA A 101 -18.40 22.43 33.66
N LEU A 102 -18.58 22.77 34.94
CA LEU A 102 -19.87 22.91 35.62
C LEU A 102 -20.23 24.38 35.95
N GLN A 103 -19.50 25.34 35.39
CA GLN A 103 -19.78 26.79 35.46
C GLN A 103 -20.38 27.29 34.14
#